data_AF-S5ZG72-F1
#
_entry.id   AF-S5ZG72-F1
#
_cell.length_a   1.000
_cell.length_b   1.000
_cell.length_c   1.000
_cell.angle_alpha   90.00
_cell.angle_beta   90.00
_cell.angle_gamma   90.00
#
_symmetry.space_group_name_H-M   'P 1'
#
loop_
_entity.id
_entity.type
_entity.pdbx_description
1 polymer ?
#
loop_
_entity_poly.entity_id
_entity_poly.type
_entity_poly.pdbx_seq_one_letter_code
_entity_poly.pdbx_strand_id
1 'polypeptide(L)'
;MSKEKTSENRDPDKTGKDPPYMKHVYDGDQWGIFYLPIDDFEQELPELGKALDHIQQNHGEATAVIPNIGLTKASLLLGTSFQGVKGFAIIYKKHNL
;
A
#
# COMPACT_ATOMS: atom_id res chain seq x y z
N MET A 1 -20.06 31.49 1.62
CA MET A 1 -18.63 31.15 1.44
C MET A 1 -18.30 29.98 2.33
N SER A 2 -18.23 28.79 1.74
CA SER A 2 -17.72 27.58 2.40
C SER A 2 -16.90 26.85 1.35
N LYS A 3 -15.61 26.70 1.64
CA LYS A 3 -14.56 26.34 0.69
C LYS A 3 -14.79 24.94 0.10
N GLU A 4 -14.65 24.84 -1.23
CA GLU A 4 -14.49 23.59 -1.96
C GLU A 4 -13.34 22.78 -1.37
N LYS A 5 -13.62 21.50 -1.08
CA LYS A 5 -12.61 20.50 -0.83
C LYS A 5 -12.26 19.92 -2.20
N THR A 6 -11.17 20.41 -2.78
CA THR A 6 -10.58 19.92 -4.03
C THR A 6 -10.35 18.41 -3.91
N SER A 7 -11.19 17.63 -4.58
CA SER A 7 -10.91 16.24 -4.88
C SER A 7 -9.73 16.22 -5.84
N GLU A 8 -8.59 15.73 -5.39
CA GLU A 8 -7.44 15.47 -6.26
C GLU A 8 -7.88 14.60 -7.44
N ASN A 9 -7.48 15.07 -8.63
CA ASN A 9 -7.72 14.46 -9.93
C ASN A 9 -7.24 13.01 -9.90
N ARG A 10 -8.18 12.06 -9.87
CA ARG A 10 -7.90 10.65 -10.13
C ARG A 10 -7.88 10.50 -11.65
N ASP A 11 -6.70 10.29 -12.21
CA ASP A 11 -6.56 9.79 -13.58
C ASP A 11 -6.69 8.26 -13.52
N PRO A 12 -7.83 7.67 -13.93
CA PRO A 12 -7.99 6.22 -13.94
C PRO A 12 -7.26 5.68 -15.16
N ASP A 13 -6.05 5.15 -14.94
CA ASP A 13 -5.34 4.42 -15.98
C ASP A 13 -6.15 3.18 -16.42
N LYS A 14 -6.05 2.86 -17.70
CA LYS A 14 -7.04 2.19 -18.58
C LYS A 14 -7.27 0.70 -18.33
N THR A 15 -7.54 0.31 -17.09
CA THR A 15 -8.13 -0.99 -16.75
C THR A 15 -9.24 -0.69 -15.75
N GLY A 16 -10.48 -1.12 -15.99
CA GLY A 16 -11.66 -0.70 -15.21
C GLY A 16 -11.72 -1.17 -13.75
N LYS A 17 -10.59 -1.27 -13.05
CA LYS A 17 -10.46 -1.47 -11.61
C LYS A 17 -9.53 -0.37 -11.10
N ASP A 18 -10.00 0.41 -10.13
CA ASP A 18 -9.16 1.41 -9.47
C ASP A 18 -7.85 0.74 -8.99
N PRO A 19 -6.69 1.40 -9.16
CA PRO A 19 -5.43 0.88 -8.67
C PRO A 19 -5.52 0.69 -7.14
N PRO A 20 -4.78 -0.28 -6.57
CA PRO A 20 -4.76 -0.48 -5.13
C PRO A 20 -4.29 0.81 -4.46
N TYR A 21 -4.95 1.19 -3.37
CA TYR A 21 -4.55 2.38 -2.62
C TYR A 21 -3.20 2.14 -1.93
N MET A 22 -2.15 2.71 -2.50
CA MET A 22 -0.80 2.69 -1.93
C MET A 22 -0.28 4.11 -1.74
N LYS A 23 0.45 4.32 -0.65
CA LYS A 23 1.16 5.57 -0.42
C LYS A 23 2.59 5.45 -0.94
N HIS A 24 3.00 6.29 -1.89
CA HIS A 24 4.42 6.40 -2.26
C HIS A 24 5.17 7.10 -1.13
N VAL A 25 5.98 6.36 -0.37
CA VAL A 25 6.64 6.89 0.84
C VAL A 25 8.09 7.32 0.58
N TYR A 26 8.74 6.78 -0.44
CA TYR A 26 10.09 7.16 -0.83
C TYR A 26 10.31 6.90 -2.33
N ASP A 27 10.96 7.84 -3.01
CA ASP A 27 11.27 7.78 -4.44
C ASP A 27 12.72 8.24 -4.70
N GLY A 28 13.67 7.30 -4.69
CA GLY A 28 15.09 7.58 -4.91
C GLY A 28 15.57 7.21 -6.32
N ASP A 29 16.86 7.37 -6.60
CA ASP A 29 17.39 7.19 -7.97
C ASP A 29 17.27 5.74 -8.49
N GLN A 30 17.39 4.74 -7.61
CA GLN A 30 17.40 3.31 -7.97
C GLN A 30 16.30 2.52 -7.26
N TRP A 31 15.77 3.06 -6.18
CA TRP A 31 14.89 2.37 -5.26
C TRP A 31 13.70 3.25 -4.92
N GLY A 32 12.53 2.64 -4.79
CA GLY A 32 11.36 3.29 -4.22
C GLY A 32 10.68 2.38 -3.19
N ILE A 33 9.79 2.99 -2.41
CA ILE A 33 9.04 2.30 -1.37
C ILE A 33 7.59 2.77 -1.41
N PHE A 34 6.67 1.81 -1.51
CA PHE A 34 5.25 2.02 -1.27
C PHE A 34 4.86 1.50 0.12
N TYR A 35 3.86 2.11 0.72
CA TYR A 35 3.17 1.58 1.88
C TYR A 35 1.72 1.23 1.53
N LEU A 36 1.36 -0.03 1.70
CA LEU A 36 0.01 -0.54 1.57
C LEU A 36 -0.60 -0.72 2.97
N PRO A 37 -1.50 0.17 3.43
CA PRO A 37 -2.25 -0.07 4.66
C PRO A 37 -3.25 -1.20 4.46
N ILE A 38 -3.46 -2.03 5.49
CA ILE A 38 -4.50 -3.06 5.54
C ILE A 38 -5.14 -3.06 6.93
N ASP A 39 -6.37 -3.56 7.00
CA ASP A 39 -7.13 -3.76 8.24
C ASP A 39 -7.29 -5.25 8.61
N ASP A 40 -7.47 -6.13 7.62
CA ASP A 40 -7.56 -7.59 7.79
C ASP A 40 -6.52 -8.31 6.93
N PHE A 41 -5.55 -8.95 7.58
CA PHE A 41 -4.42 -9.56 6.90
C PHE A 41 -4.83 -10.66 5.91
N GLU A 42 -5.74 -11.57 6.28
CA GLU A 42 -6.09 -12.71 5.43
C GLU A 42 -7.00 -12.29 4.28
N GLN A 43 -7.99 -11.43 4.57
CA GLN A 43 -8.96 -10.99 3.56
C GLN A 43 -8.34 -10.05 2.52
N GLU A 44 -7.28 -9.31 2.87
CA GLU A 44 -6.66 -8.31 2.00
C GLU A 44 -5.38 -8.78 1.31
N LEU A 45 -4.98 -10.06 1.44
CA LEU A 45 -3.90 -10.63 0.60
C LEU A 45 -4.10 -10.39 -0.91
N PRO A 46 -5.33 -10.43 -1.47
CA PRO A 46 -5.55 -10.08 -2.89
C PRO A 46 -5.18 -8.62 -3.23
N GLU A 47 -5.34 -7.68 -2.29
CA GLU A 47 -4.93 -6.28 -2.51
C GLU A 47 -3.40 -6.14 -2.53
N LEU A 48 -2.69 -6.91 -1.70
CA LEU A 48 -1.23 -7.02 -1.80
C LEU A 48 -0.80 -7.57 -3.18
N GLY A 49 -1.50 -8.58 -3.71
CA GLY A 49 -1.25 -9.08 -5.05
C GLY A 49 -1.38 -8.00 -6.14
N LYS A 50 -2.48 -7.24 -6.12
CA LYS A 50 -2.71 -6.12 -7.04
C LYS A 50 -1.64 -5.02 -6.90
N ALA A 51 -1.19 -4.75 -5.68
CA ALA A 51 -0.14 -3.77 -5.40
C ALA A 51 1.19 -4.19 -6.05
N LEU A 52 1.55 -5.47 -5.95
CA LEU A 52 2.75 -6.02 -6.59
C LEU A 52 2.65 -5.96 -8.12
N ASP A 53 1.50 -6.32 -8.70
CA ASP A 53 1.27 -6.21 -10.14
C ASP A 53 1.39 -4.76 -10.62
N HIS A 54 0.79 -3.81 -9.89
CA HIS A 54 0.89 -2.38 -10.20
C HIS A 54 2.33 -1.89 -10.15
N ILE A 55 3.11 -2.29 -9.13
CA ILE A 55 4.52 -1.94 -9.00
C ILE A 55 5.33 -2.50 -10.17
N GLN A 56 5.15 -3.79 -10.49
CA GLN A 56 5.81 -4.46 -11.62
C GLN A 56 5.56 -3.76 -12.94
N GLN A 57 4.32 -3.33 -13.21
CA GLN A 57 3.93 -2.73 -14.48
C GLN A 57 4.42 -1.28 -14.63
N ASN A 58 4.43 -0.51 -13.54
CA ASN A 58 4.57 0.95 -13.62
C ASN A 58 5.89 1.50 -13.06
N HIS A 59 6.55 0.76 -12.17
CA HIS A 59 7.64 1.30 -11.37
C HIS A 59 8.92 0.47 -11.44
N GLY A 60 8.81 -0.85 -11.38
CA GLY A 60 9.97 -1.74 -11.30
C GLY A 60 9.67 -3.05 -10.60
N GLU A 61 10.71 -3.79 -10.22
CA GLU A 61 10.56 -5.10 -9.59
C GLU A 61 10.47 -4.98 -8.07
N ALA A 62 9.42 -5.52 -7.46
CA ALA A 62 9.31 -5.62 -6.01
C ALA A 62 10.36 -6.60 -5.47
N THR A 63 11.27 -6.12 -4.60
CA THR A 63 12.37 -6.93 -4.07
C THR A 63 12.12 -7.41 -2.64
N ALA A 64 11.27 -6.72 -1.89
CA ALA A 64 10.90 -7.10 -0.54
C ALA A 64 9.52 -6.57 -0.16
N VAL A 65 8.82 -7.36 0.67
CA VAL A 65 7.57 -6.98 1.34
C VAL A 65 7.79 -7.14 2.84
N ILE A 66 7.72 -6.05 3.59
CA ILE A 66 7.96 -6.02 5.03
C ILE A 66 6.64 -5.75 5.74
N PRO A 67 6.08 -6.71 6.51
CA PRO A 67 4.87 -6.47 7.28
C PRO A 67 5.15 -5.50 8.44
N ASN A 68 4.29 -4.49 8.59
CA ASN A 68 4.26 -3.61 9.74
C ASN A 68 3.50 -4.30 10.88
N ILE A 69 4.22 -4.99 11.76
CA ILE A 69 3.64 -5.71 12.89
C ILE A 69 3.49 -4.76 14.08
N GLY A 70 2.29 -4.66 14.66
CA GLY A 70 2.09 -3.89 15.88
C GLY A 70 0.81 -4.23 16.65
N LEU A 71 0.63 -3.60 17.81
CA LEU A 71 -0.60 -3.74 18.61
C LEU A 71 -1.77 -3.05 17.88
N THR A 72 -2.84 -3.77 17.57
CA THR A 72 -4.04 -3.23 16.90
C THR A 72 -5.08 -2.79 17.94
N LYS A 73 -5.96 -1.82 17.59
CA LYS A 73 -6.96 -1.27 18.53
C LYS A 73 -7.96 -2.32 19.03
N ALA A 74 -8.29 -3.30 18.20
CA ALA A 74 -9.15 -4.43 18.57
C ALA A 74 -8.60 -5.20 19.79
N SER A 75 -7.28 -5.37 19.85
CA SER A 75 -6.57 -6.02 20.95
C SER A 75 -6.65 -5.26 22.27
N LEU A 76 -6.71 -3.92 22.21
CA LEU A 76 -6.86 -3.09 23.41
C LEU A 76 -8.29 -3.15 23.96
N LEU A 77 -9.28 -3.25 23.08
CA LEU A 77 -10.71 -3.19 23.43
C LEU A 77 -11.27 -4.56 23.87
N LEU A 78 -10.71 -5.66 23.36
CA LEU A 78 -11.16 -7.02 23.67
C LEU A 78 -10.36 -7.71 24.78
N GLY A 79 -9.37 -7.04 25.38
CA GLY A 79 -8.53 -7.60 26.45
C GLY A 79 -7.67 -8.79 26.00
N THR A 80 -7.58 -9.05 24.70
CA THR A 80 -6.77 -10.12 24.10
C THR A 80 -5.54 -9.51 23.43
N SER A 81 -4.35 -10.01 23.74
CA SER A 81 -3.10 -9.52 23.18
C SER A 81 -2.87 -10.04 21.76
N PHE A 82 -3.70 -9.64 20.78
CA PHE A 82 -3.40 -9.91 19.38
C PHE A 82 -2.42 -8.86 18.83
N GLN A 83 -1.27 -9.31 18.35
CA GLN A 83 -0.37 -8.53 17.51
C GLN A 83 -0.81 -8.75 16.06
N GLY A 84 -1.13 -7.68 15.33
CA GLY A 84 -1.64 -7.77 13.96
C GLY A 84 -0.77 -7.00 12.97
N VAL A 85 -0.87 -7.35 11.69
CA VAL A 85 -0.23 -6.63 10.59
C VAL A 85 -1.08 -5.41 10.23
N LYS A 86 -0.49 -4.22 10.22
CA LYS A 86 -1.16 -2.93 9.93
C LYS A 86 -0.97 -2.46 8.48
N GLY A 87 -0.25 -3.25 7.70
CA GLY A 87 0.10 -2.97 6.32
C GLY A 87 1.49 -3.49 5.97
N PHE A 88 1.92 -3.16 4.77
CA PHE A 88 3.16 -3.63 4.17
C PHE A 88 3.98 -2.45 3.64
N ALA A 89 5.27 -2.41 3.95
CA ALA A 89 6.21 -1.65 3.16
C ALA A 89 6.67 -2.54 1.99
N ILE A 90 6.45 -2.08 0.76
CA ILE A 90 6.85 -2.77 -0.46
C ILE A 90 8.03 -2.01 -1.05
N ILE A 91 9.20 -2.64 -1.05
CA ILE A 91 10.43 -2.08 -1.60
C ILE A 91 10.57 -2.58 -3.03
N TYR A 92 10.86 -1.68 -3.96
CA TYR A 92 11.08 -2.04 -5.36
C TYR A 92 12.33 -1.40 -5.93
N LYS A 93 12.98 -2.12 -6.85
CA LYS A 93 14.06 -1.59 -7.68
C LYS A 93 13.45 -0.99 -8.93
N LYS A 94 13.77 0.26 -9.23
CA LYS A 94 13.28 0.94 -10.44
C LYS A 94 13.74 0.20 -11.70
N HIS A 95 12.91 0.22 -12.74
CA HIS A 95 13.41 -0.05 -14.08
C HIS A 95 14.51 0.95 -14.39
N ASN A 96 15.68 0.47 -14.82
CA ASN A 96 16.69 1.37 -15.36
C ASN A 96 16.13 1.92 -16.68
N LEU A 97 15.84 3.23 -16.71
CA LEU A 97 15.60 3.98 -17.93
C LEU A 97 16.91 4.21 -18.67
#